data_AF-W2NBX3-F1
#
_entry.id   AF-W2NBX3-F1
#
_cell.length_a   1.000
_cell.length_b   1.000
_cell.length_c   1.000
_cell.angle_alpha   90.00
_cell.angle_beta   90.00
_cell.angle_gamma   90.00
#
_symmetry.space_group_name_H-M   'P 1'
#
loop_
_entity.id
_entity.type
_entity.pdbx_description
1 polymer ?
#
loop_
_entity_poly.entity_id
_entity_poly.type
_entity_poly.pdbx_seq_one_letter_code
_entity_poly.pdbx_strand_id
1 'polypeptide(L)'
;MKSAARNFNATVVISLLQPSPEVFELFDDVLLLNEGTIMFHGKREDAVPYFERMGFHCPPRKDVADFLLDLGTDKQDVYVTGDASVPYQSADFAKIFTDSDIFQKTLKRLDASTDAMVFADLKPFRQTYTEDLATLLQRQVMLTLRDTTYIMGRAVMVIVMGLLYGSTFWQMDDTDSQLMLGLLFSCAMFLSMSQASQVSTYMDARSVFYKQRGANFFRTSAYVLATSITQIPLCIMETVMFGAIVYWMGGYVDAVDRFTVFLVTLFLCQMWFTSFFFFLSSASPNLTIAQPVMFVVVLFFMLFGGFLIAKDDIPDYLIWVYWIDPLAWCIRALSVNQYLAPKFDVCVYKGTDYCAEYSQTVGKYTLSVFNLETESMWIWYGWIFLAAGYFISIFCSYLVLEYMRFESPENVALTQHDDDAISDQSAYSKMPATPKEHENIVEIDGIVTTNAFTTSNVVPVTLAFHDLWYSVPLPGGANDEQIDLLKGVSGFALPGTMTALMGSSGAGKTTLMDVIAGRKTG
;
A
#
# COMPACT_ATOMS: atom_id res chain seq x y z
N MET A 1 -2.50 -30.77 10.05
CA MET A 1 -1.05 -30.54 10.23
C MET A 1 -0.32 -31.72 10.86
N LYS A 2 -0.79 -32.31 11.98
CA LYS A 2 -0.18 -33.51 12.59
C LYS A 2 0.04 -34.67 11.60
N SER A 3 -0.95 -34.96 10.76
CA SER A 3 -0.81 -35.94 9.67
C SER A 3 0.26 -35.55 8.64
N ALA A 4 0.34 -34.26 8.28
CA ALA A 4 1.36 -33.76 7.35
C ALA A 4 2.78 -33.87 7.96
N ALA A 5 2.96 -33.50 9.23
CA ALA A 5 4.23 -33.63 9.94
C ALA A 5 4.74 -35.08 9.92
N ARG A 6 3.84 -36.05 10.20
CA ARG A 6 4.16 -37.49 10.19
C ARG A 6 4.46 -38.02 8.78
N ASN A 7 3.65 -37.65 7.79
CA ASN A 7 3.80 -38.18 6.44
C ASN A 7 4.98 -37.57 5.67
N PHE A 8 5.28 -36.29 5.90
CA PHE A 8 6.38 -35.58 5.24
C PHE A 8 7.67 -35.55 6.07
N ASN A 9 7.68 -36.22 7.23
CA ASN A 9 8.79 -36.21 8.19
C ASN A 9 9.29 -34.77 8.46
N ALA A 10 8.34 -33.86 8.71
CA ALA A 10 8.57 -32.43 8.80
C ALA A 10 8.35 -31.94 10.25
N THR A 11 9.22 -31.04 10.71
CA THR A 11 9.05 -30.34 11.98
C THR A 11 8.10 -29.17 11.78
N VAL A 12 7.05 -29.09 12.61
CA VAL A 12 6.05 -28.02 12.55
C VAL A 12 6.05 -27.29 13.88
N VAL A 13 6.38 -26.00 13.85
CA VAL A 13 6.31 -25.11 15.02
C VAL A 13 5.09 -24.20 14.83
N ILE A 14 4.24 -24.13 15.84
CA ILE A 14 2.98 -23.37 15.80
C ILE A 14 2.89 -22.53 17.08
N SER A 15 2.50 -21.26 16.93
CA SER A 15 2.06 -20.42 18.05
C SER A 15 0.55 -20.31 18.02
N LEU A 16 -0.11 -20.58 19.15
CA LEU A 16 -1.56 -20.51 19.30
C LEU A 16 -1.91 -19.63 20.51
N LEU A 17 -2.88 -18.75 20.33
CA LEU A 17 -3.53 -18.03 21.41
C LEU A 17 -4.75 -18.85 21.83
N GLN A 18 -4.73 -19.45 23.03
CA GLN A 18 -5.84 -20.22 23.61
C GLN A 18 -6.34 -21.39 22.73
N PRO A 19 -5.56 -22.47 22.58
CA PRO A 19 -6.02 -23.65 21.86
C PRO A 19 -7.14 -24.36 22.63
N SER A 20 -8.13 -24.91 21.91
CA SER A 20 -9.13 -25.77 22.53
C SER A 20 -8.49 -27.07 23.08
N PRO A 21 -9.12 -27.74 24.07
CA PRO A 21 -8.57 -28.97 24.66
C PRO A 21 -8.24 -30.04 23.61
N GLU A 22 -9.14 -30.24 22.64
CA GLU A 22 -8.96 -31.19 21.54
C GLU A 22 -7.72 -30.86 20.68
N VAL A 23 -7.44 -29.57 20.47
CA VAL A 23 -6.26 -29.13 19.73
C VAL A 23 -5.00 -29.26 20.58
N PHE A 24 -5.08 -28.96 21.87
CA PHE A 24 -3.98 -29.12 22.81
C PHE A 24 -3.49 -30.58 22.87
N GLU A 25 -4.41 -31.54 22.90
CA GLU A 25 -4.11 -32.99 22.89
C GLU A 25 -3.35 -33.46 21.64
N LEU A 26 -3.41 -32.71 20.54
CA LEU A 26 -2.71 -33.05 19.31
C LEU A 26 -1.22 -32.68 19.34
N PHE A 27 -0.74 -31.91 20.31
CA PHE A 27 0.68 -31.55 20.37
C PHE A 27 1.56 -32.63 21.00
N ASP A 28 2.74 -32.80 20.42
CA ASP A 28 3.75 -33.73 20.93
C ASP A 28 4.63 -33.03 21.99
N ASP A 29 5.11 -31.82 21.68
CA ASP A 29 5.84 -30.92 22.60
C ASP A 29 5.13 -29.56 22.72
N VAL A 30 5.26 -28.92 23.88
CA VAL A 30 4.68 -27.61 24.23
C VAL A 30 5.79 -26.68 24.73
N LEU A 31 5.80 -25.45 24.22
CA LEU A 31 6.66 -24.36 24.67
C LEU A 31 5.77 -23.24 25.21
N LEU A 32 5.94 -22.90 26.49
CA LEU A 32 5.22 -21.82 27.16
C LEU A 32 6.19 -20.66 27.40
N LEU A 33 5.82 -19.49 26.88
CA LEU A 33 6.58 -18.25 27.00
C LEU A 33 5.79 -17.22 27.79
N ASN A 34 6.46 -16.49 28.68
CA ASN A 34 5.91 -15.34 29.38
C ASN A 34 6.93 -14.18 29.37
N GLU A 35 6.52 -13.01 28.90
CA GLU A 35 7.38 -11.82 28.77
C GLU A 35 8.74 -12.08 28.09
N GLY A 36 8.78 -12.99 27.11
CA GLY A 36 10.01 -13.39 26.41
C GLY A 36 10.88 -14.41 27.15
N THR A 37 10.49 -14.85 28.34
CA THR A 37 11.14 -15.91 29.11
C THR A 37 10.42 -17.26 28.95
N ILE A 38 11.16 -18.36 29.10
CA ILE A 38 10.61 -19.73 28.98
C ILE A 38 10.13 -20.19 30.36
N MET A 39 8.83 -20.45 30.49
CA MET A 39 8.26 -21.05 31.69
C MET A 39 8.39 -22.58 31.68
N PHE A 40 8.18 -23.18 30.50
CA PHE A 40 8.22 -24.62 30.30
C PHE A 40 8.49 -24.96 28.83
N HIS A 41 9.33 -25.97 28.58
CA HIS A 41 9.52 -26.55 27.26
C HIS A 41 9.75 -28.07 27.38
N GLY A 42 8.83 -28.86 26.83
CA GLY A 42 8.92 -30.31 26.88
C GLY A 42 7.66 -31.00 26.36
N LYS A 43 7.52 -32.30 26.67
CA LYS A 43 6.34 -33.06 26.26
C LYS A 43 5.09 -32.49 26.89
N ARG A 44 3.99 -32.49 26.12
CA ARG A 44 2.67 -32.04 26.58
C ARG A 44 2.25 -32.70 27.91
N GLU A 45 2.51 -33.99 28.06
CA GLU A 45 2.13 -34.79 29.25
C GLU A 45 2.89 -34.37 30.51
N ASP A 46 4.08 -33.80 30.36
CA ASP A 46 4.94 -33.37 31.48
C ASP A 46 4.58 -31.95 31.96
N ALA A 47 3.76 -31.19 31.20
CA ALA A 47 3.46 -29.79 31.49
C ALA A 47 2.67 -29.60 32.79
N VAL A 48 1.54 -30.29 32.97
CA VAL A 48 0.72 -30.17 34.19
C VAL A 48 1.47 -30.68 35.43
N PRO A 49 2.08 -31.89 35.41
CA PRO A 49 2.85 -32.37 36.57
C PRO A 49 4.02 -31.46 36.96
N TYR A 50 4.61 -30.74 36.01
CA TYR A 50 5.69 -29.80 36.28
C TYR A 50 5.21 -28.59 37.10
N PHE A 51 4.08 -27.98 36.75
CA PHE A 51 3.51 -26.87 37.51
C PHE A 51 2.84 -27.31 38.82
N GLU A 52 2.28 -28.52 38.89
CA GLU A 52 1.76 -29.11 40.14
C GLU A 52 2.85 -29.28 41.21
N ARG A 53 4.08 -29.64 40.82
CA ARG A 53 5.22 -29.71 41.75
C ARG A 53 5.62 -28.36 42.33
N MET A 54 5.28 -27.26 41.68
CA MET A 54 5.54 -25.91 42.16
C MET A 54 4.45 -25.36 43.08
N GLY A 55 3.28 -26.02 43.15
CA GLY A 55 2.14 -25.58 43.96
C GLY A 55 0.93 -25.10 43.17
N PHE A 56 0.94 -25.19 41.83
CA PHE A 56 -0.21 -24.83 40.99
C PHE A 56 -1.07 -26.05 40.67
N HIS A 57 -2.36 -26.02 40.97
CA HIS A 57 -3.27 -27.13 40.72
C HIS A 57 -4.32 -26.77 39.67
N CYS A 58 -4.43 -27.60 38.62
CA CYS A 58 -5.44 -27.41 37.58
C CYS A 58 -6.83 -27.88 38.05
N PRO A 59 -7.89 -27.04 38.04
CA PRO A 59 -9.23 -27.45 38.41
C PRO A 59 -9.80 -28.48 37.41
N PRO A 60 -10.62 -29.46 37.85
CA PRO A 60 -11.09 -30.56 37.00
C PRO A 60 -12.04 -30.16 35.86
N ARG A 61 -12.55 -28.93 35.85
CA ARG A 61 -13.43 -28.38 34.79
C ARG A 61 -12.78 -27.29 33.96
N LYS A 62 -11.52 -26.96 34.25
CA LYS A 62 -10.78 -25.92 33.53
C LYS A 62 -9.99 -26.60 32.42
N ASP A 63 -9.94 -25.96 31.25
CA ASP A 63 -9.10 -26.43 30.17
C ASP A 63 -7.61 -26.28 30.52
N VAL A 64 -6.80 -27.28 30.14
CA VAL A 64 -5.38 -27.33 30.48
C VAL A 64 -4.61 -26.21 29.79
N ALA A 65 -4.94 -25.89 28.54
CA ALA A 65 -4.24 -24.83 27.84
C ALA A 65 -4.56 -23.45 28.43
N ASP A 66 -5.84 -23.20 28.76
CA ASP A 66 -6.23 -21.98 29.48
C ASP A 66 -5.56 -21.90 30.86
N PHE A 67 -5.48 -23.00 31.60
CA PHE A 67 -4.77 -23.06 32.87
C PHE A 67 -3.30 -22.65 32.70
N LEU A 68 -2.59 -23.26 31.75
CA LEU A 68 -1.17 -22.95 31.49
C LEU A 68 -0.95 -21.50 31.06
N LEU A 69 -1.87 -20.92 30.28
CA LEU A 69 -1.80 -19.51 29.88
C LEU A 69 -2.10 -18.56 31.04
N ASP A 70 -3.05 -18.91 31.92
CA ASP A 70 -3.40 -18.08 33.07
C ASP A 70 -2.23 -18.00 34.09
N LEU A 71 -1.36 -19.02 34.18
CA LEU A 71 -0.18 -19.02 35.06
C LEU A 71 0.82 -17.89 34.75
N GLY A 72 0.84 -17.40 33.53
CA GLY A 72 1.71 -16.28 33.13
C GLY A 72 1.10 -14.89 33.41
N THR A 73 -0.09 -14.83 34.03
CA THR A 73 -0.87 -13.60 34.23
C THR A 73 -1.26 -13.40 35.69
N ASP A 74 -1.85 -12.25 36.01
CA ASP A 74 -2.39 -11.93 37.34
C ASP A 74 -3.47 -12.92 37.84
N LYS A 75 -3.96 -13.82 36.97
CA LYS A 75 -4.94 -14.86 37.33
C LYS A 75 -4.31 -16.09 37.98
N GLN A 76 -2.98 -16.15 38.13
CA GLN A 76 -2.31 -17.33 38.67
C GLN A 76 -2.77 -17.68 40.10
N ASP A 77 -3.15 -16.69 40.91
CA ASP A 77 -3.53 -16.86 42.32
C ASP A 77 -4.72 -17.81 42.50
N VAL A 78 -5.59 -17.92 41.51
CA VAL A 78 -6.75 -18.82 41.51
C VAL A 78 -6.34 -20.30 41.54
N TYR A 79 -5.11 -20.59 41.11
CA TYR A 79 -4.60 -21.95 40.94
C TYR A 79 -3.58 -22.35 42.02
N VAL A 80 -3.19 -21.43 42.90
CA VAL A 80 -2.25 -21.72 43.99
C VAL A 80 -2.96 -22.51 45.08
N THR A 81 -2.39 -23.65 45.47
CA THR A 81 -2.97 -24.49 46.52
C THR A 81 -2.03 -24.54 47.74
N GLY A 82 -2.49 -23.98 48.87
CA GLY A 82 -1.76 -23.95 50.15
C GLY A 82 -0.81 -22.76 50.32
N ASP A 83 -0.05 -22.73 51.42
CA ASP A 83 0.97 -21.69 51.73
C ASP A 83 2.28 -21.90 50.92
N ALA A 84 2.20 -22.47 49.72
CA ALA A 84 3.37 -22.72 48.89
C ALA A 84 3.91 -21.39 48.34
N SER A 85 5.21 -21.13 48.53
CA SER A 85 5.91 -20.00 47.90
C SER A 85 6.03 -20.25 46.40
N VAL A 86 5.02 -19.84 45.64
CA VAL A 86 4.99 -19.97 44.18
C VAL A 86 5.79 -18.86 43.48
N PRO A 87 6.41 -19.13 42.32
CA PRO A 87 6.99 -18.09 41.48
C PRO A 87 5.89 -17.16 40.96
N TYR A 88 6.10 -15.84 41.07
CA TYR A 88 5.14 -14.84 40.57
C TYR A 88 5.66 -14.13 39.31
N GLN A 89 6.96 -13.85 39.26
CA GLN A 89 7.58 -13.14 38.14
C GLN A 89 8.02 -14.11 37.05
N SER A 90 7.94 -13.66 35.79
CA SER A 90 8.43 -14.37 34.60
C SER A 90 9.88 -14.87 34.77
N ALA A 91 10.75 -14.05 35.35
CA ALA A 91 12.14 -14.38 35.65
C ALA A 91 12.31 -15.57 36.63
N ASP A 92 11.40 -15.74 37.58
CA ASP A 92 11.49 -16.81 38.58
C ASP A 92 11.07 -18.15 37.98
N PHE A 93 10.03 -18.17 37.13
CA PHE A 93 9.69 -19.34 36.32
C PHE A 93 10.87 -19.79 35.45
N ALA A 94 11.57 -18.83 34.82
CA ALA A 94 12.71 -19.13 33.97
C ALA A 94 13.90 -19.75 34.73
N LYS A 95 14.21 -19.25 35.94
CA LYS A 95 15.25 -19.83 36.80
C LYS A 95 14.91 -21.27 37.19
N ILE A 96 13.69 -21.50 37.67
CA ILE A 96 13.22 -22.83 38.06
C ILE A 96 13.27 -23.79 36.87
N PHE A 97 12.89 -23.32 35.68
CA PHE A 97 12.99 -24.12 34.46
C PHE A 97 14.43 -24.48 34.10
N THR A 98 15.36 -23.53 34.21
CA THR A 98 16.79 -23.73 33.93
C THR A 98 17.42 -24.78 34.87
N ASP A 99 16.99 -24.80 36.12
CA ASP A 99 17.44 -25.77 37.12
C ASP A 99 16.75 -27.14 36.99
N SER A 100 15.70 -27.24 36.17
CA SER A 100 14.90 -28.46 36.04
C SER A 100 15.61 -29.58 35.28
N ASP A 101 15.27 -30.82 35.63
CA ASP A 101 15.73 -32.02 34.91
C ASP A 101 15.34 -32.00 33.41
N ILE A 102 14.23 -31.34 33.07
CA ILE A 102 13.71 -31.25 31.70
C ILE A 102 14.67 -30.42 30.86
N PHE A 103 15.09 -29.26 31.36
CA PHE A 103 16.05 -28.41 30.69
C PHE A 103 17.41 -29.09 30.54
N GLN A 104 17.91 -29.75 31.60
CA GLN A 104 19.17 -30.49 31.54
C GLN A 104 19.15 -31.66 30.54
N LYS A 105 18.01 -32.36 30.40
CA LYS A 105 17.82 -33.40 29.36
C LYS A 105 17.83 -32.80 27.96
N THR A 106 17.21 -31.64 27.76
CA THR A 106 17.19 -30.94 26.47
C THR A 106 18.59 -30.46 26.09
N LEU A 107 19.36 -29.91 27.03
CA LEU A 107 20.77 -29.55 26.81
C LEU A 107 21.61 -30.77 26.41
N LYS A 108 21.49 -31.88 27.13
CA LYS A 108 22.20 -33.13 26.77
C LYS A 108 21.85 -33.64 25.36
N ARG A 109 20.61 -33.44 24.90
CA ARG A 109 20.20 -33.79 23.53
C ARG A 109 20.78 -32.83 22.49
N LEU A 110 20.93 -31.55 22.85
CA LEU A 110 21.54 -30.55 21.98
C LEU A 110 23.06 -30.77 21.84
N ASP A 111 23.72 -31.16 22.93
CA ASP A 111 25.17 -31.44 22.97
C ASP A 111 25.54 -32.78 22.30
N ALA A 112 24.61 -33.74 22.30
CA ALA A 112 24.76 -34.99 21.57
C ALA A 112 24.66 -34.70 20.06
N SER A 113 25.81 -34.37 19.46
CA SER A 113 25.96 -33.90 18.08
C SER A 113 24.98 -34.54 17.10
N THR A 114 24.11 -33.73 16.51
CA THR A 114 23.45 -34.07 15.25
C THR A 114 24.52 -34.20 14.17
N ASP A 115 24.55 -35.35 13.49
CA ASP A 115 25.31 -35.54 12.26
C ASP A 115 25.10 -34.31 11.36
N ALA A 116 26.20 -33.67 10.94
CA ALA A 116 26.24 -32.44 10.16
C ALA A 116 25.62 -32.53 8.75
N MET A 117 24.81 -33.57 8.50
CA MET A 117 24.34 -34.02 7.19
C MET A 117 22.92 -33.52 6.84
N VAL A 118 22.19 -32.87 7.76
CA VAL A 118 20.76 -32.54 7.56
C VAL A 118 20.50 -31.11 7.07
N PHE A 119 21.45 -30.18 7.25
CA PHE A 119 21.36 -28.85 6.62
C PHE A 119 21.88 -28.94 5.18
N ALA A 120 21.18 -29.71 4.34
CA ALA A 120 21.38 -29.66 2.91
C ALA A 120 21.28 -28.19 2.47
N ASP A 121 22.28 -27.74 1.72
CA ASP A 121 22.49 -26.37 1.23
C ASP A 121 21.15 -25.75 0.80
N LEU A 122 20.51 -24.99 1.71
CA LEU A 122 19.17 -24.45 1.52
C LEU A 122 19.28 -23.37 0.46
N LYS A 123 19.00 -23.72 -0.80
CA LYS A 123 18.96 -22.74 -1.88
C LYS A 123 17.93 -21.67 -1.51
N PRO A 124 18.31 -20.37 -1.49
CA PRO A 124 17.41 -19.31 -1.08
C PRO A 124 16.18 -19.20 -1.97
N PHE A 125 16.30 -19.59 -3.25
CA PHE A 125 15.19 -19.67 -4.20
C PHE A 125 15.15 -21.05 -4.83
N ARG A 126 13.94 -21.59 -4.99
CA ARG A 126 13.74 -22.92 -5.60
C ARG A 126 13.87 -22.90 -7.13
N GLN A 127 13.46 -21.82 -7.76
CA GLN A 127 13.44 -21.63 -9.22
C GLN A 127 14.65 -20.84 -9.71
N THR A 128 14.94 -20.98 -11.01
CA THR A 128 15.93 -20.14 -11.70
C THR A 128 15.35 -18.75 -12.01
N TYR A 129 16.20 -17.78 -12.35
CA TYR A 129 15.75 -16.39 -12.60
C TYR A 129 14.72 -16.29 -13.73
N THR A 130 14.93 -17.05 -14.79
CA THR A 130 14.06 -17.05 -15.97
C THR A 130 12.71 -17.70 -15.69
N GLU A 131 12.70 -18.75 -14.87
CA GLU A 131 11.47 -19.40 -14.41
C GLU A 131 10.67 -18.51 -13.46
N ASP A 132 11.36 -17.82 -12.53
CA ASP A 132 10.75 -16.80 -11.66
C ASP A 132 10.07 -15.72 -12.51
N LEU A 133 10.81 -15.14 -13.46
CA LEU A 133 10.33 -14.06 -14.33
C LEU A 133 9.14 -14.52 -15.18
N ALA A 134 9.21 -15.71 -15.79
CA ALA A 134 8.14 -16.24 -16.61
C ALA A 134 6.87 -16.53 -15.79
N THR A 135 7.02 -17.13 -14.61
CA THR A 135 5.90 -17.42 -13.70
C THR A 135 5.24 -16.12 -13.21
N LEU A 136 6.05 -15.13 -12.83
CA LEU A 136 5.56 -13.82 -12.42
C LEU A 136 4.90 -13.05 -13.56
N LEU A 137 5.45 -13.10 -14.77
CA LEU A 137 4.87 -12.48 -15.94
C LEU A 137 3.50 -13.08 -16.26
N GLN A 138 3.41 -14.43 -16.29
CA GLN A 138 2.14 -15.11 -16.52
C GLN A 138 1.10 -14.76 -15.46
N ARG A 139 1.52 -14.70 -14.18
CA ARG A 139 0.66 -14.28 -13.07
C ARG A 139 0.19 -12.84 -13.25
N GLN A 140 1.10 -11.93 -13.55
CA GLN A 140 0.80 -10.50 -13.65
C GLN A 140 -0.14 -10.23 -14.83
N VAL A 141 0.12 -10.82 -15.99
CA VAL A 141 -0.77 -10.77 -17.16
C VAL A 141 -2.16 -11.31 -16.80
N MET A 142 -2.24 -12.42 -16.08
CA MET A 142 -3.52 -12.99 -15.65
C MET A 142 -4.26 -12.05 -14.67
N LEU A 143 -3.57 -11.44 -13.70
CA LEU A 143 -4.18 -10.49 -12.77
C LEU A 143 -4.73 -9.27 -13.51
N THR A 144 -3.94 -8.71 -14.42
CA THR A 144 -4.33 -7.55 -15.22
C THR A 144 -5.51 -7.85 -16.15
N LEU A 145 -5.48 -8.96 -16.90
CA LEU A 145 -6.57 -9.33 -17.82
C LEU A 145 -7.87 -9.69 -17.10
N ARG A 146 -7.80 -10.18 -15.86
CA ARG A 146 -8.98 -10.51 -15.04
C ARG A 146 -9.59 -9.29 -14.37
N ASP A 147 -8.86 -8.19 -14.24
CA ASP A 147 -9.41 -6.92 -13.81
C ASP A 147 -10.15 -6.23 -14.97
N THR A 148 -11.28 -6.84 -15.36
CA THR A 148 -12.11 -6.35 -16.46
C THR A 148 -12.69 -4.99 -16.18
N THR A 149 -12.95 -4.67 -14.90
CA THR A 149 -13.46 -3.36 -14.47
C THR A 149 -12.44 -2.27 -14.75
N TYR A 150 -11.17 -2.51 -14.39
CA TYR A 150 -10.08 -1.59 -14.69
C TYR A 150 -9.90 -1.40 -16.20
N ILE A 151 -9.77 -2.49 -16.98
CA ILE A 151 -9.52 -2.40 -18.43
C ILE A 151 -10.69 -1.71 -19.15
N MET A 152 -11.93 -2.09 -18.84
CA MET A 152 -13.11 -1.50 -19.48
C MET A 152 -13.27 -0.03 -19.11
N GLY A 153 -13.08 0.33 -17.83
CA GLY A 153 -13.14 1.72 -17.39
C GLY A 153 -12.12 2.62 -18.12
N ARG A 154 -10.89 2.12 -18.29
CA ARG A 154 -9.82 2.80 -19.03
C ARG A 154 -10.14 2.94 -20.51
N ALA A 155 -10.57 1.86 -21.16
CA ALA A 155 -10.92 1.90 -22.59
C ALA A 155 -12.04 2.90 -22.88
N VAL A 156 -13.11 2.91 -22.05
CA VAL A 156 -14.21 3.87 -22.18
C VAL A 156 -13.71 5.31 -21.95
N MET A 157 -12.95 5.54 -20.88
CA MET A 157 -12.39 6.86 -20.56
C MET A 157 -11.52 7.41 -21.70
N VAL A 158 -10.65 6.58 -22.27
CA VAL A 158 -9.78 6.94 -23.40
C VAL A 158 -10.58 7.28 -24.66
N ILE A 159 -11.58 6.47 -25.01
CA ILE A 159 -12.40 6.73 -26.21
C ILE A 159 -13.22 8.02 -26.04
N VAL A 160 -13.87 8.20 -24.88
CA VAL A 160 -14.69 9.39 -24.61
C VAL A 160 -13.84 10.66 -24.63
N MET A 161 -12.68 10.65 -23.97
CA MET A 161 -11.79 11.82 -23.95
C MET A 161 -11.13 12.07 -25.31
N GLY A 162 -10.79 11.01 -26.04
CA GLY A 162 -10.31 11.14 -27.42
C GLY A 162 -11.35 11.80 -28.33
N LEU A 163 -12.61 11.39 -28.24
CA LEU A 163 -13.71 12.01 -28.99
C LEU A 163 -13.99 13.45 -28.54
N LEU A 164 -13.88 13.73 -27.24
CA LEU A 164 -14.06 15.08 -26.71
C LEU A 164 -12.98 16.02 -27.25
N TYR A 165 -11.70 15.66 -27.16
CA TYR A 165 -10.62 16.47 -27.73
C TYR A 165 -10.70 16.55 -29.24
N GLY A 166 -10.94 15.42 -29.91
CA GLY A 166 -11.08 15.38 -31.38
C GLY A 166 -12.23 16.24 -31.90
N SER A 167 -13.37 16.29 -31.20
CA SER A 167 -14.52 17.12 -31.60
C SER A 167 -14.37 18.59 -31.23
N THR A 168 -13.74 18.90 -30.09
CA THR A 168 -13.49 20.28 -29.65
C THR A 168 -12.51 20.99 -30.59
N PHE A 169 -11.50 20.27 -31.06
CA PHE A 169 -10.46 20.77 -31.96
C PHE A 169 -10.64 20.22 -33.39
N TRP A 170 -11.90 20.03 -33.81
CA TRP A 170 -12.23 19.42 -35.10
C TRP A 170 -11.62 20.20 -36.27
N GLN A 171 -10.76 19.53 -37.05
CA GLN A 171 -10.05 20.09 -38.21
C GLN A 171 -9.57 21.52 -37.97
N MET A 172 -8.75 21.68 -36.94
CA MET A 172 -8.25 22.99 -36.53
C MET A 172 -7.52 23.72 -37.67
N ASP A 173 -7.57 25.05 -37.63
CA ASP A 173 -6.85 25.86 -38.61
C ASP A 173 -5.33 25.74 -38.38
N ASP A 174 -4.63 25.24 -39.40
CA ASP A 174 -3.18 25.11 -39.44
C ASP A 174 -2.41 26.41 -39.14
N THR A 175 -3.03 27.59 -39.27
CA THR A 175 -2.38 28.87 -38.95
C THR A 175 -2.28 29.13 -37.45
N ASP A 176 -3.19 28.57 -36.65
CA ASP A 176 -3.18 28.75 -35.21
C ASP A 176 -2.24 27.74 -34.54
N SER A 177 -0.96 28.13 -34.52
CA SER A 177 0.10 27.32 -33.91
C SER A 177 -0.08 27.12 -32.39
N GLN A 178 -0.70 28.08 -31.69
CA GLN A 178 -0.94 27.95 -30.26
C GLN A 178 -1.98 26.87 -29.97
N LEU A 179 -3.04 26.80 -30.77
CA LEU A 179 -4.08 25.79 -30.65
C LEU A 179 -3.55 24.38 -30.96
N MET A 180 -2.71 24.21 -32.00
CA MET A 180 -2.06 22.93 -32.30
C MET A 180 -1.16 22.45 -31.16
N LEU A 181 -0.26 23.30 -30.66
CA LEU A 181 0.64 22.97 -29.56
C LEU A 181 -0.14 22.68 -28.26
N GLY A 182 -1.23 23.40 -28.03
CA GLY A 182 -2.12 23.18 -26.88
C GLY A 182 -2.83 21.83 -26.93
N LEU A 183 -3.23 21.38 -28.12
CA LEU A 183 -3.80 20.04 -28.30
C LEU A 183 -2.74 18.95 -28.07
N LEU A 184 -1.51 19.13 -28.59
CA LEU A 184 -0.39 18.20 -28.32
C LEU A 184 -0.09 18.10 -26.82
N PHE A 185 -0.06 19.24 -26.12
CA PHE A 185 0.11 19.31 -24.67
C PHE A 185 -0.99 18.58 -23.92
N SER A 186 -2.24 18.85 -24.28
CA SER A 186 -3.40 18.21 -23.67
C SER A 186 -3.40 16.69 -23.89
N CYS A 187 -2.98 16.23 -25.07
CA CYS A 187 -2.84 14.81 -25.38
C CYS A 187 -1.78 14.13 -24.51
N ALA A 188 -0.58 14.71 -24.45
CA ALA A 188 0.53 14.18 -23.67
C ALA A 188 0.19 14.17 -22.17
N MET A 189 -0.42 15.25 -21.66
CA MET A 189 -0.82 15.35 -20.26
C MET A 189 -1.90 14.32 -19.92
N PHE A 190 -2.97 14.22 -20.72
CA PHE A 190 -4.07 13.30 -20.44
C PHE A 190 -3.62 11.84 -20.36
N LEU A 191 -2.87 11.37 -21.36
CA LEU A 191 -2.34 10.00 -21.36
C LEU A 191 -1.40 9.75 -20.19
N SER A 192 -0.55 10.72 -19.85
CA SER A 192 0.37 10.64 -18.73
C SER A 192 -0.37 10.55 -17.40
N MET A 193 -1.34 11.44 -17.15
CA MET A 193 -2.09 11.51 -15.90
C MET A 193 -3.03 10.33 -15.70
N SER A 194 -3.47 9.69 -16.79
CA SER A 194 -4.28 8.47 -16.71
C SER A 194 -3.58 7.35 -15.90
N GLN A 195 -2.25 7.33 -15.90
CA GLN A 195 -1.43 6.34 -15.18
C GLN A 195 -1.40 6.56 -13.67
N ALA A 196 -1.77 7.75 -13.18
CA ALA A 196 -1.85 8.05 -11.74
C ALA A 196 -2.83 7.13 -11.00
N SER A 197 -3.87 6.65 -11.70
CA SER A 197 -4.84 5.70 -11.16
C SER A 197 -4.22 4.38 -10.68
N GLN A 198 -3.07 3.97 -11.25
CA GLN A 198 -2.40 2.72 -10.90
C GLN A 198 -1.69 2.76 -9.54
N VAL A 199 -1.43 3.96 -8.99
CA VAL A 199 -0.73 4.12 -7.70
C VAL A 199 -1.45 3.35 -6.60
N SER A 200 -2.78 3.45 -6.51
CA SER A 200 -3.58 2.71 -5.52
C SER A 200 -3.42 1.20 -5.66
N THR A 201 -3.54 0.69 -6.89
CA THR A 201 -3.38 -0.75 -7.18
C THR A 201 -1.98 -1.26 -6.83
N TYR A 202 -0.93 -0.48 -7.10
CA TYR A 202 0.44 -0.86 -6.73
C TYR A 202 0.66 -0.85 -5.22
N MET A 203 0.07 0.10 -4.49
CA MET A 203 0.17 0.13 -3.03
C MET A 203 -0.55 -1.06 -2.38
N ASP A 204 -1.73 -1.45 -2.89
CA ASP A 204 -2.47 -2.60 -2.38
C ASP A 204 -1.71 -3.92 -2.63
N ALA A 205 -1.14 -4.08 -3.84
CA ALA A 205 -0.35 -5.25 -4.21
C ALA A 205 0.95 -5.41 -3.40
N ARG A 206 1.44 -4.32 -2.79
CA ARG A 206 2.70 -4.30 -2.03
C ARG A 206 2.66 -5.19 -0.79
N SER A 207 1.52 -5.27 -0.11
CA SER A 207 1.33 -6.14 1.07
C SER A 207 1.57 -7.61 0.73
N VAL A 208 1.00 -8.06 -0.39
CA VAL A 208 1.16 -9.40 -0.95
C VAL A 208 2.61 -9.64 -1.37
N PHE A 209 3.24 -8.64 -1.99
CA PHE A 209 4.65 -8.69 -2.37
C PHE A 209 5.56 -8.90 -1.14
N TYR A 210 5.40 -8.14 -0.06
CA TYR A 210 6.23 -8.30 1.14
C TYR A 210 6.07 -9.67 1.78
N LYS A 211 4.84 -10.20 1.85
CA LYS A 211 4.58 -11.55 2.35
C LYS A 211 5.27 -12.63 1.50
N GLN A 212 5.21 -12.51 0.19
CA GLN A 212 5.81 -13.49 -0.74
C GLN A 212 7.35 -13.38 -0.77
N ARG A 213 7.87 -12.15 -0.71
CA ARG A 213 9.31 -11.90 -0.62
C ARG A 213 9.89 -12.41 0.68
N GLY A 214 9.23 -12.19 1.81
CA GLY A 214 9.64 -12.72 3.12
C GLY A 214 9.69 -14.26 3.16
N ALA A 215 8.89 -14.92 2.33
CA ALA A 215 8.90 -16.37 2.15
C ALA A 215 9.86 -16.84 1.03
N ASN A 216 10.66 -15.93 0.43
CA ASN A 216 11.56 -16.19 -0.70
C ASN A 216 10.91 -16.89 -1.90
N PHE A 217 9.67 -16.54 -2.24
CA PHE A 217 8.97 -17.15 -3.38
C PHE A 217 9.59 -16.75 -4.72
N PHE A 218 10.09 -15.53 -4.84
CA PHE A 218 10.72 -15.00 -6.04
C PHE A 218 11.64 -13.83 -5.70
N ARG A 219 12.51 -13.46 -6.65
CA ARG A 219 13.41 -12.31 -6.54
C ARG A 219 12.68 -10.99 -6.85
N THR A 220 13.02 -9.92 -6.12
CA THR A 220 12.43 -8.58 -6.31
C THR A 220 12.61 -8.03 -7.72
N SER A 221 13.80 -8.23 -8.32
CA SER A 221 14.06 -7.77 -9.68
C SER A 221 13.17 -8.47 -10.71
N ALA A 222 12.88 -9.76 -10.53
CA ALA A 222 11.94 -10.48 -11.41
C ALA A 222 10.51 -9.93 -11.29
N TYR A 223 10.08 -9.56 -10.07
CA TYR A 223 8.77 -8.94 -9.83
C TYR A 223 8.63 -7.57 -10.47
N VAL A 224 9.62 -6.70 -10.29
CA VAL A 224 9.61 -5.36 -10.88
C VAL A 224 9.58 -5.42 -12.41
N LEU A 225 10.39 -6.29 -13.01
CA LEU A 225 10.40 -6.47 -14.47
C LEU A 225 9.09 -7.08 -14.99
N ALA A 226 8.56 -8.13 -14.35
CA ALA A 226 7.28 -8.72 -14.74
C ALA A 226 6.12 -7.71 -14.67
N THR A 227 6.11 -6.87 -13.62
CA THR A 227 5.13 -5.79 -13.46
C THR A 227 5.23 -4.78 -14.58
N SER A 228 6.45 -4.36 -14.93
CA SER A 228 6.67 -3.38 -15.99
C SER A 228 6.32 -3.90 -17.39
N ILE A 229 6.74 -5.12 -17.72
CA ILE A 229 6.48 -5.73 -19.04
C ILE A 229 4.97 -5.92 -19.27
N THR A 230 4.22 -6.25 -18.22
CA THR A 230 2.76 -6.45 -18.32
C THR A 230 2.01 -5.17 -18.70
N GLN A 231 2.58 -3.99 -18.40
CA GLN A 231 1.95 -2.70 -18.74
C GLN A 231 2.12 -2.30 -20.21
N ILE A 232 3.13 -2.82 -20.90
CA ILE A 232 3.47 -2.42 -22.28
C ILE A 232 2.30 -2.63 -23.24
N PRO A 233 1.65 -3.81 -23.31
CA PRO A 233 0.54 -4.03 -24.25
C PRO A 233 -0.66 -3.11 -24.00
N LEU A 234 -0.99 -2.85 -22.72
CA LEU A 234 -2.07 -1.94 -22.35
C LEU A 234 -1.75 -0.50 -22.74
N CYS A 235 -0.52 -0.03 -22.49
CA CYS A 235 -0.11 1.32 -22.89
C CYS A 235 -0.12 1.49 -24.41
N ILE A 236 0.29 0.48 -25.18
CA ILE A 236 0.19 0.50 -26.66
C ILE A 236 -1.27 0.62 -27.10
N MET A 237 -2.16 -0.17 -26.50
CA MET A 237 -3.58 -0.12 -26.84
C MET A 237 -4.17 1.26 -26.54
N GLU A 238 -3.88 1.84 -25.37
CA GLU A 238 -4.36 3.17 -24.99
C GLU A 238 -3.84 4.27 -25.92
N THR A 239 -2.55 4.27 -26.24
CA THR A 239 -1.95 5.29 -27.12
C THR A 239 -2.45 5.19 -28.55
N VAL A 240 -2.62 3.98 -29.08
CA VAL A 240 -3.16 3.78 -30.44
C VAL A 240 -4.63 4.20 -30.49
N MET A 241 -5.47 3.81 -29.53
CA MET A 241 -6.88 4.20 -29.51
C MET A 241 -7.05 5.71 -29.37
N PHE A 242 -6.43 6.32 -28.35
CA PHE A 242 -6.53 7.75 -28.10
C PHE A 242 -5.89 8.56 -29.23
N GLY A 243 -4.64 8.22 -29.57
CA GLY A 243 -3.82 8.94 -30.52
C GLY A 243 -4.41 8.91 -31.92
N ALA A 244 -4.96 7.77 -32.36
CA ALA A 244 -5.62 7.71 -33.67
C ALA A 244 -6.84 8.64 -33.72
N ILE A 245 -7.70 8.63 -32.71
CA ILE A 245 -8.91 9.48 -32.69
C ILE A 245 -8.52 10.96 -32.77
N VAL A 246 -7.63 11.41 -31.88
CA VAL A 246 -7.28 12.84 -31.81
C VAL A 246 -6.45 13.29 -33.01
N TYR A 247 -5.56 12.43 -33.54
CA TYR A 247 -4.73 12.80 -34.69
C TYR A 247 -5.56 13.09 -35.95
N TRP A 248 -6.48 12.19 -36.28
CA TRP A 248 -7.30 12.30 -37.49
C TRP A 248 -8.44 13.31 -37.34
N MET A 249 -9.11 13.38 -36.19
CA MET A 249 -10.16 14.39 -35.96
C MET A 249 -9.58 15.80 -35.79
N GLY A 250 -8.41 15.91 -35.16
CA GLY A 250 -7.71 17.18 -34.98
C GLY A 250 -7.16 17.77 -36.28
N GLY A 251 -7.01 16.98 -37.35
CA GLY A 251 -6.52 17.48 -38.64
C GLY A 251 -5.00 17.71 -38.67
N TYR A 252 -4.22 16.91 -37.94
CA TYR A 252 -2.76 16.92 -38.05
C TYR A 252 -2.28 16.48 -39.45
N VAL A 253 -0.98 16.64 -39.74
CA VAL A 253 -0.44 16.33 -41.08
C VAL A 253 -0.74 14.89 -41.49
N ASP A 254 -1.24 14.69 -42.69
CA ASP A 254 -1.76 13.42 -43.22
C ASP A 254 -0.67 12.42 -43.67
N ALA A 255 0.52 12.47 -43.06
CA ALA A 255 1.66 11.63 -43.42
C ALA A 255 1.89 10.48 -42.42
N VAL A 256 2.10 9.26 -42.95
CA VAL A 256 2.20 8.01 -42.16
C VAL A 256 3.44 7.99 -41.25
N ASP A 257 4.55 8.54 -41.71
CA ASP A 257 5.78 8.72 -40.92
C ASP A 257 5.53 9.61 -39.70
N ARG A 258 4.82 10.74 -39.90
CA ARG A 258 4.50 11.70 -38.84
C ARG A 258 3.51 11.14 -37.84
N PHE A 259 2.50 10.40 -38.31
CA PHE A 259 1.58 9.68 -37.44
C PHE A 259 2.30 8.64 -36.57
N THR A 260 3.24 7.89 -37.15
CA THR A 260 4.00 6.88 -36.40
C THR A 260 4.89 7.52 -35.34
N VAL A 261 5.61 8.59 -35.67
CA VAL A 261 6.44 9.33 -34.71
C VAL A 261 5.59 9.93 -33.59
N PHE A 262 4.40 10.45 -33.91
CA PHE A 262 3.43 10.95 -32.93
C PHE A 262 3.03 9.85 -31.93
N LEU A 263 2.61 8.67 -32.42
CA LEU A 263 2.23 7.55 -31.55
C LEU A 263 3.39 7.04 -30.69
N VAL A 264 4.58 6.88 -31.26
CA VAL A 264 5.77 6.40 -30.52
C VAL A 264 6.15 7.40 -29.42
N THR A 265 6.12 8.69 -29.72
CA THR A 265 6.45 9.74 -28.73
C THR A 265 5.46 9.76 -27.58
N LEU A 266 4.15 9.68 -27.87
CA LEU A 266 3.11 9.58 -26.84
C LEU A 266 3.26 8.30 -26.00
N PHE A 267 3.54 7.17 -26.64
CA PHE A 267 3.76 5.90 -25.95
C PHE A 267 4.98 5.95 -25.01
N LEU A 268 6.11 6.49 -25.46
CA LEU A 268 7.30 6.64 -24.61
C LEU A 268 7.06 7.57 -23.43
N CYS A 269 6.34 8.68 -23.64
CA CYS A 269 5.94 9.59 -22.57
C CYS A 269 5.04 8.89 -21.54
N GLN A 270 4.04 8.15 -22.02
CA GLN A 270 3.15 7.37 -21.15
C GLN A 270 3.91 6.28 -20.36
N MET A 271 4.86 5.58 -20.99
CA MET A 271 5.70 4.59 -20.30
C MET A 271 6.59 5.22 -19.23
N TRP A 272 7.14 6.41 -19.49
CA TRP A 272 7.88 7.18 -18.49
C TRP A 272 7.00 7.44 -17.25
N PHE A 273 5.80 8.00 -17.44
CA PHE A 273 4.89 8.29 -16.32
C PHE A 273 4.42 7.04 -15.59
N THR A 274 4.20 5.93 -16.32
CA THR A 274 3.87 4.64 -15.72
C THR A 274 4.97 4.17 -14.77
N SER A 275 6.23 4.24 -15.18
CA SER A 275 7.37 3.87 -14.33
C SER A 275 7.61 4.84 -13.18
N PHE A 276 7.38 6.14 -13.40
CA PHE A 276 7.49 7.15 -12.37
C PHE A 276 6.46 6.96 -11.25
N PHE A 277 5.20 6.69 -11.60
CA PHE A 277 4.16 6.41 -10.61
C PHE A 277 4.36 5.07 -9.90
N PHE A 278 4.92 4.06 -10.58
CA PHE A 278 5.34 2.82 -9.93
C PHE A 278 6.44 3.07 -8.89
N PHE A 279 7.45 3.89 -9.24
CA PHE A 279 8.48 4.32 -8.31
C PHE A 279 7.91 5.08 -7.11
N LEU A 280 7.03 6.06 -7.36
CA LEU A 280 6.40 6.85 -6.31
C LEU A 280 5.56 5.98 -5.36
N SER A 281 4.82 5.01 -5.88
CA SER A 281 4.05 4.04 -5.07
C SER A 281 4.95 3.13 -4.23
N SER A 282 6.14 2.80 -4.74
CA SER A 282 7.12 2.00 -4.02
C SER A 282 7.78 2.79 -2.89
N ALA A 283 8.11 4.06 -3.14
CA ALA A 283 8.82 4.94 -2.20
C ALA A 283 7.93 5.54 -1.10
N SER A 284 6.62 5.62 -1.32
CA SER A 284 5.69 6.22 -0.38
C SER A 284 5.15 5.19 0.64
N PRO A 285 5.04 5.53 1.93
CA PRO A 285 4.57 4.57 2.95
C PRO A 285 3.07 4.30 2.86
N ASN A 286 2.23 5.31 2.59
CA ASN A 286 0.76 5.17 2.54
C ASN A 286 0.16 6.05 1.44
N LEU A 287 -1.07 5.72 0.99
CA LEU A 287 -1.79 6.48 -0.05
C LEU A 287 -2.01 7.95 0.32
N THR A 288 -2.21 8.22 1.61
CA THR A 288 -2.38 9.57 2.17
C THR A 288 -1.16 10.47 1.97
N ILE A 289 0.03 9.89 1.80
CA ILE A 289 1.26 10.63 1.48
C ILE A 289 1.54 10.57 -0.03
N ALA A 290 1.30 9.42 -0.66
CA ALA A 290 1.56 9.22 -2.08
C ALA A 290 0.79 10.20 -2.97
N GLN A 291 -0.52 10.37 -2.73
CA GLN A 291 -1.39 11.18 -3.58
C GLN A 291 -1.04 12.68 -3.55
N PRO A 292 -0.87 13.34 -2.37
CA PRO A 292 -0.45 14.74 -2.34
C PRO A 292 0.91 14.97 -3.02
N VAL A 293 1.89 14.11 -2.77
CA VAL A 293 3.22 14.21 -3.40
C VAL A 293 3.10 14.08 -4.91
N MET A 294 2.29 13.13 -5.39
CA MET A 294 2.01 12.96 -6.81
C MET A 294 1.42 14.23 -7.43
N PHE A 295 0.42 14.85 -6.79
CA PHE A 295 -0.19 16.07 -7.32
C PHE A 295 0.79 17.24 -7.38
N VAL A 296 1.64 17.41 -6.37
CA VAL A 296 2.68 18.45 -6.37
C VAL A 296 3.66 18.20 -7.51
N VAL A 297 4.19 16.99 -7.66
CA VAL A 297 5.16 16.68 -8.72
C VAL A 297 4.54 16.85 -10.11
N VAL A 298 3.31 16.38 -10.32
CA VAL A 298 2.60 16.57 -11.60
C VAL A 298 2.38 18.05 -11.90
N LEU A 299 2.07 18.87 -10.90
CA LEU A 299 1.93 20.32 -11.08
C LEU A 299 3.24 20.96 -11.53
N PHE A 300 4.38 20.52 -11.00
CA PHE A 300 5.69 20.97 -11.47
C PHE A 300 5.92 20.59 -12.94
N PHE A 301 5.67 19.33 -13.34
CA PHE A 301 5.80 18.92 -14.75
C PHE A 301 4.80 19.62 -15.67
N MET A 302 3.61 19.95 -15.18
CA MET A 302 2.63 20.69 -15.98
C MET A 302 3.08 22.14 -16.22
N LEU A 303 3.57 22.82 -15.19
CA LEU A 303 3.93 24.24 -15.23
C LEU A 303 5.22 24.50 -16.02
N PHE A 304 6.21 23.61 -15.86
CA PHE A 304 7.50 23.71 -16.54
C PHE A 304 7.59 22.88 -17.84
N GLY A 305 6.47 22.34 -18.34
CA GLY A 305 6.41 21.51 -19.55
C GLY A 305 6.60 22.27 -20.88
N GLY A 306 6.89 23.57 -20.86
CA GLY A 306 7.22 24.38 -22.03
C GLY A 306 6.04 24.93 -22.84
N PHE A 307 4.80 24.57 -22.48
CA PHE A 307 3.58 25.11 -23.13
C PHE A 307 2.92 26.22 -22.30
N LEU A 308 2.71 26.01 -20.99
CA LEU A 308 2.10 27.02 -20.11
C LEU A 308 3.04 28.20 -19.84
N ILE A 309 4.32 27.90 -19.66
CA ILE A 309 5.41 28.88 -19.54
C ILE A 309 6.43 28.51 -20.61
N ALA A 310 6.76 29.46 -21.49
CA ALA A 310 7.78 29.25 -22.51
C ALA A 310 9.16 29.14 -21.84
N LYS A 311 10.06 28.39 -22.48
CA LYS A 311 11.42 28.11 -21.96
C LYS A 311 12.18 29.37 -21.51
N ASP A 312 12.08 30.44 -22.29
CA ASP A 312 12.83 31.69 -22.06
C ASP A 312 12.21 32.58 -20.98
N ASP A 313 10.95 32.37 -20.63
CA ASP A 313 10.28 33.06 -19.52
C ASP A 313 10.56 32.39 -18.16
N ILE A 314 11.17 31.19 -18.16
CA ILE A 314 11.56 30.48 -16.96
C ILE A 314 12.82 31.14 -16.39
N PRO A 315 12.83 31.58 -15.11
CA PRO A 315 14.03 32.13 -14.49
C PRO A 315 15.21 31.16 -14.55
N ASP A 316 16.42 31.67 -14.80
CA ASP A 316 17.65 30.88 -14.98
C ASP A 316 17.92 29.86 -13.85
N TYR A 317 17.52 30.17 -12.61
CA TYR A 317 17.71 29.28 -11.47
C TYR A 317 16.73 28.09 -11.43
N LEU A 318 15.64 28.11 -12.21
CA LEU A 318 14.65 27.02 -12.34
C LEU A 318 14.69 26.30 -13.68
N ILE A 319 15.53 26.73 -14.63
CA ILE A 319 15.59 26.14 -15.97
C ILE A 319 15.93 24.64 -15.97
N TRP A 320 16.62 24.14 -14.93
CA TRP A 320 16.93 22.72 -14.79
C TRP A 320 15.67 21.84 -14.66
N VAL A 321 14.56 22.39 -14.12
CA VAL A 321 13.28 21.67 -14.01
C VAL A 321 12.74 21.34 -15.40
N TYR A 322 12.80 22.31 -16.32
CA TYR A 322 12.40 22.14 -17.72
C TYR A 322 13.19 21.03 -18.44
N TRP A 323 14.48 20.85 -18.10
CA TRP A 323 15.31 19.82 -18.71
C TRP A 323 15.11 18.41 -18.12
N ILE A 324 14.64 18.31 -16.87
CA ILE A 324 14.28 17.03 -16.24
C ILE A 324 12.82 16.63 -16.56
N ASP A 325 12.01 17.57 -17.04
CA ASP A 325 10.59 17.35 -17.29
C ASP A 325 10.32 16.49 -18.54
N PRO A 326 9.71 15.30 -18.39
CA PRO A 326 9.33 14.45 -19.52
C PRO A 326 8.33 15.10 -20.47
N LEU A 327 7.43 15.96 -19.98
CA LEU A 327 6.42 16.63 -20.80
C LEU A 327 7.08 17.64 -21.74
N ALA A 328 8.10 18.37 -21.27
CA ALA A 328 8.88 19.29 -22.11
C ALA A 328 9.54 18.57 -23.28
N TRP A 329 10.16 17.39 -23.04
CA TRP A 329 10.75 16.57 -24.09
C TRP A 329 9.71 15.98 -25.04
N CYS A 330 8.57 15.53 -24.52
CA CYS A 330 7.47 15.02 -25.33
C CYS A 330 6.94 16.11 -26.27
N ILE A 331 6.67 17.31 -25.75
CA ILE A 331 6.12 18.41 -26.54
C ILE A 331 7.12 18.90 -27.57
N ARG A 332 8.39 19.04 -27.21
CA ARG A 332 9.45 19.36 -28.16
C ARG A 332 9.46 18.37 -29.33
N ALA A 333 9.49 17.06 -29.04
CA ALA A 333 9.52 16.03 -30.08
C ALA A 333 8.26 16.03 -30.97
N LEU A 334 7.07 16.19 -30.38
CA LEU A 334 5.80 16.25 -31.13
C LEU A 334 5.71 17.51 -32.00
N SER A 335 6.14 18.65 -31.49
CA SER A 335 6.12 19.94 -32.20
C SER A 335 7.08 19.92 -33.40
N VAL A 336 8.31 19.43 -33.20
CA VAL A 336 9.31 19.25 -34.26
C VAL A 336 8.79 18.28 -35.32
N ASN A 337 8.12 17.20 -34.91
CA ASN A 337 7.53 16.25 -35.84
C ASN A 337 6.43 16.88 -36.71
N GLN A 338 5.56 17.71 -36.14
CA GLN A 338 4.47 18.37 -36.85
C GLN A 338 4.97 19.48 -37.79
N TYR A 339 5.80 20.40 -37.29
CA TYR A 339 6.18 21.62 -38.03
C TYR A 339 7.34 21.43 -39.02
N LEU A 340 8.12 20.35 -38.91
CA LEU A 340 9.09 19.98 -39.95
C LEU A 340 8.49 19.09 -41.06
N ALA A 341 7.16 19.00 -41.14
CA ALA A 341 6.51 18.29 -42.22
C ALA A 341 6.57 19.09 -43.55
N PRO A 342 6.57 18.41 -44.72
CA PRO A 342 6.61 19.09 -46.02
C PRO A 342 5.52 20.15 -46.23
N LYS A 343 4.36 19.98 -45.58
CA LYS A 343 3.24 20.95 -45.59
C LYS A 343 3.64 22.34 -45.06
N PHE A 344 4.56 22.40 -44.10
CA PHE A 344 5.02 23.63 -43.45
C PHE A 344 6.43 24.06 -43.88
N ASP A 345 7.11 23.27 -44.73
CA ASP A 345 8.42 23.60 -45.30
C ASP A 345 8.28 24.44 -46.58
N VAL A 346 7.49 25.51 -46.49
CA VAL A 346 7.21 26.42 -47.60
C VAL A 346 7.46 27.87 -47.17
N CYS A 347 7.84 28.71 -48.15
CA CYS A 347 8.06 30.14 -47.93
C CYS A 347 6.75 30.94 -47.88
N VAL A 348 5.78 30.57 -48.72
CA VAL A 348 4.47 31.24 -48.78
C VAL A 348 3.40 30.28 -48.27
N TYR A 349 2.70 30.68 -47.22
CA TYR A 349 1.59 29.92 -46.65
C TYR A 349 0.38 30.82 -46.42
N LYS A 350 -0.77 30.42 -46.97
CA LYS A 350 -2.05 31.17 -46.94
C LYS A 350 -1.93 32.69 -47.23
N GLY A 351 -1.00 33.09 -48.10
CA GLY A 351 -0.86 34.47 -48.59
C GLY A 351 0.20 35.33 -47.90
N THR A 352 0.89 34.82 -46.87
CA THR A 352 2.02 35.48 -46.21
C THR A 352 3.35 34.85 -46.65
N ASP A 353 4.35 35.66 -46.98
CA ASP A 353 5.70 35.21 -47.36
C ASP A 353 6.67 35.31 -46.17
N TYR A 354 6.84 34.18 -45.49
CA TYR A 354 7.69 34.06 -44.31
C TYR A 354 9.18 34.11 -44.65
N CYS A 355 9.57 33.72 -45.87
CA CYS A 355 10.97 33.80 -46.29
C CYS A 355 11.37 35.25 -46.58
N ALA A 356 10.47 36.05 -47.17
CA ALA A 356 10.72 37.46 -47.40
C ALA A 356 10.72 38.29 -46.10
N GLU A 357 9.84 37.97 -45.15
CA GLU A 357 9.67 38.75 -43.92
C GLU A 357 10.59 38.30 -42.76
N TYR A 358 10.81 36.99 -42.62
CA TYR A 358 11.53 36.40 -41.47
C TYR A 358 12.74 35.55 -41.87
N SER A 359 13.07 35.43 -43.16
CA SER A 359 14.19 34.61 -43.67
C SER A 359 14.14 33.12 -43.26
N GLN A 360 12.96 32.61 -42.90
CA GLN A 360 12.75 31.23 -42.46
C GLN A 360 11.49 30.64 -43.10
N THR A 361 11.39 29.31 -43.15
CA THR A 361 10.16 28.61 -43.58
C THR A 361 9.11 28.66 -42.46
N VAL A 362 7.82 28.51 -42.80
CA VAL A 362 6.71 28.64 -41.84
C VAL A 362 6.91 27.75 -40.62
N GLY A 363 7.28 26.49 -40.83
CA GLY A 363 7.50 25.55 -39.73
C GLY A 363 8.63 25.96 -38.78
N LYS A 364 9.76 26.44 -39.31
CA LYS A 364 10.89 26.92 -38.49
C LYS A 364 10.56 28.20 -37.76
N TYR A 365 9.85 29.12 -38.41
CA TYR A 365 9.37 30.34 -37.79
C TYR A 365 8.44 30.01 -36.62
N THR A 366 7.44 29.15 -36.81
CA THR A 366 6.53 28.73 -35.74
C THR A 366 7.26 28.10 -34.56
N LEU A 367 8.22 27.20 -34.81
CA LEU A 367 9.03 26.61 -33.74
C LEU A 367 9.86 27.68 -33.00
N SER A 368 10.43 28.65 -33.73
CA SER A 368 11.21 29.74 -33.13
C SER A 368 10.38 30.68 -32.26
N VAL A 369 9.10 30.92 -32.61
CA VAL A 369 8.18 31.76 -31.81
C VAL A 369 7.92 31.15 -30.42
N PHE A 370 7.93 29.81 -30.32
CA PHE A 370 7.78 29.09 -29.05
C PHE A 370 9.13 28.71 -28.41
N ASN A 371 10.25 29.24 -28.93
CA ASN A 371 11.60 28.91 -28.49
C ASN A 371 11.90 27.41 -28.48
N LEU A 372 11.31 26.69 -29.42
CA LEU A 372 11.54 25.27 -29.66
C LEU A 372 12.63 25.07 -30.71
N GLU A 373 13.40 24.01 -30.53
CA GLU A 373 14.52 23.70 -31.40
C GLU A 373 14.04 23.24 -32.79
N THR A 374 14.77 23.62 -33.85
CA THR A 374 14.31 23.46 -35.25
C THR A 374 14.92 22.26 -35.99
N GLU A 375 15.72 21.44 -35.30
CA GLU A 375 16.39 20.29 -35.90
C GLU A 375 15.66 18.97 -35.62
N SER A 376 15.58 18.09 -36.63
CA SER A 376 14.93 16.78 -36.47
C SER A 376 15.64 15.84 -35.47
N MET A 377 16.90 16.10 -35.13
CA MET A 377 17.65 15.32 -34.13
C MET A 377 17.01 15.37 -32.74
N TRP A 378 16.27 16.43 -32.42
CA TRP A 378 15.60 16.61 -31.13
C TRP A 378 14.51 15.57 -30.85
N ILE A 379 13.93 14.96 -31.90
CA ILE A 379 12.98 13.84 -31.75
C ILE A 379 13.70 12.64 -31.12
N TRP A 380 14.89 12.30 -31.64
CA TRP A 380 15.70 11.20 -31.12
C TRP A 380 16.21 11.45 -29.71
N TYR A 381 16.66 12.68 -29.41
CA TYR A 381 17.04 13.04 -28.04
C TYR A 381 15.88 12.92 -27.06
N GLY A 382 14.67 13.33 -27.46
CA GLY A 382 13.46 13.14 -26.66
C GLY A 382 13.17 11.66 -26.39
N TRP A 383 13.28 10.79 -27.39
CA TRP A 383 13.07 9.36 -27.21
C TRP A 383 14.10 8.71 -26.29
N ILE A 384 15.38 9.07 -26.45
CA ILE A 384 16.45 8.58 -25.58
C ILE A 384 16.21 9.02 -24.14
N PHE A 385 15.84 10.29 -23.92
CA PHE A 385 15.52 10.82 -22.60
C PHE A 385 14.36 10.07 -21.94
N LEU A 386 13.24 9.91 -22.66
CA LEU A 386 12.05 9.21 -22.15
C LEU A 386 12.34 7.73 -21.85
N ALA A 387 13.08 7.04 -22.72
CA ALA A 387 13.47 5.66 -22.50
C ALA A 387 14.45 5.52 -21.32
N ALA A 388 15.45 6.40 -21.21
CA ALA A 388 16.40 6.40 -20.10
C ALA A 388 15.69 6.66 -18.76
N GLY A 389 14.80 7.65 -18.71
CA GLY A 389 13.99 7.94 -17.54
C GLY A 389 13.14 6.75 -17.10
N TYR A 390 12.53 6.03 -18.04
CA TYR A 390 11.81 4.79 -17.76
C TYR A 390 12.68 3.73 -17.06
N PHE A 391 13.87 3.43 -17.61
CA PHE A 391 14.76 2.44 -17.00
C PHE A 391 15.30 2.90 -15.64
N ILE A 392 15.59 4.19 -15.48
CA ILE A 392 16.04 4.78 -14.21
C ILE A 392 14.94 4.63 -13.15
N SER A 393 13.69 5.00 -13.45
CA SER A 393 12.58 4.87 -12.49
C SER A 393 12.30 3.41 -12.11
N ILE A 394 12.39 2.48 -13.05
CA ILE A 394 12.28 1.04 -12.76
C ILE A 394 13.42 0.56 -11.86
N PHE A 395 14.66 0.98 -12.12
CA PHE A 395 15.80 0.63 -11.28
C PHE A 395 15.68 1.21 -9.87
N CYS A 396 15.27 2.47 -9.73
CA CYS A 396 14.98 3.08 -8.43
C CYS A 396 13.85 2.35 -7.69
N SER A 397 12.79 1.92 -8.40
CA SER A 397 11.71 1.12 -7.82
C SER A 397 12.23 -0.21 -7.26
N TYR A 398 13.14 -0.87 -7.98
CA TYR A 398 13.82 -2.08 -7.51
C TYR A 398 14.62 -1.80 -6.23
N LEU A 399 15.45 -0.74 -6.19
CA LEU A 399 16.23 -0.41 -5.00
C LEU A 399 15.35 -0.13 -3.79
N VAL A 400 14.28 0.63 -3.97
CA VAL A 400 13.33 0.94 -2.90
C VAL A 400 12.66 -0.33 -2.41
N LEU A 401 12.11 -1.16 -3.30
CA LEU A 401 11.45 -2.39 -2.89
C LEU A 401 12.41 -3.41 -2.29
N GLU A 402 13.70 -3.36 -2.63
CA GLU A 402 14.73 -4.25 -2.08
C GLU A 402 15.17 -3.82 -0.68
N TYR A 403 15.44 -2.52 -0.47
CA TYR A 403 16.09 -2.02 0.76
C TYR A 403 15.14 -1.31 1.73
N MET A 404 14.00 -0.79 1.28
CA MET A 404 13.03 -0.12 2.13
C MET A 404 11.80 -1.02 2.33
N ARG A 405 11.47 -1.30 3.59
CA ARG A 405 10.32 -2.14 3.95
C ARG A 405 9.32 -1.34 4.79
N PHE A 406 8.18 -1.05 4.18
CA PHE A 406 7.04 -0.42 4.84
C PHE A 406 6.07 -1.50 5.31
N GLU A 407 6.43 -2.23 6.37
CA GLU A 407 5.51 -3.16 7.03
C GLU A 407 4.67 -2.43 8.06
N SER A 408 3.36 -2.44 7.85
CA SER A 408 2.41 -2.21 8.93
C SER A 408 2.31 -3.52 9.73
N PRO A 409 2.62 -3.55 11.05
CA PRO A 409 2.42 -4.75 11.85
C PRO A 409 0.93 -5.02 11.97
N GLU A 410 0.42 -5.96 11.16
CA GLU A 410 -1.01 -6.33 11.14
C GLU A 410 -1.40 -7.20 12.35
N ASN A 411 -0.42 -7.79 13.05
CA ASN A 411 -0.64 -8.80 14.09
C ASN A 411 0.09 -8.55 15.42
N VAL A 412 0.66 -7.36 15.64
CA VAL A 412 1.24 -7.03 16.95
C VAL A 412 0.28 -6.10 17.67
N ALA A 413 -0.71 -6.68 18.34
CA ALA A 413 -1.29 -6.04 19.50
C ALA A 413 -0.22 -6.02 20.59
N LEU A 414 0.67 -5.02 20.57
CA LEU A 414 1.34 -4.64 21.79
C LEU A 414 0.22 -4.08 22.67
N THR A 415 -0.38 -4.92 23.50
CA THR A 415 -0.94 -4.44 24.76
C THR A 415 0.23 -3.80 25.48
N GLN A 416 0.37 -2.48 25.34
CA GLN A 416 1.11 -1.72 26.33
C GLN A 416 0.45 -2.06 27.66
N HIS A 417 1.22 -2.66 28.58
CA HIS A 417 0.78 -2.82 29.94
C HIS A 417 0.47 -1.41 30.47
N ASP A 418 -0.82 -1.12 30.66
CA ASP A 418 -1.31 0.07 31.36
C ASP A 418 -0.94 -0.07 32.84
N ASP A 419 0.34 0.09 33.17
CA ASP A 419 0.84 0.11 34.56
C ASP A 419 0.48 1.44 35.28
N ASP A 420 -0.09 2.41 34.57
CA ASP A 420 -0.47 3.72 35.13
C ASP A 420 -1.89 3.72 35.78
N ALA A 421 -2.61 2.60 35.78
CA ALA A 421 -3.98 2.56 36.31
C ALA A 421 -4.09 2.44 37.85
N ILE A 422 -2.97 2.39 38.60
CA ILE A 422 -2.99 2.14 40.05
C ILE A 422 -2.67 3.41 40.89
N SER A 423 -2.19 4.52 40.31
CA SER A 423 -1.83 5.71 41.11
C SER A 423 -2.93 6.76 41.31
N ASP A 424 -4.05 6.71 40.59
CA ASP A 424 -4.99 7.84 40.51
C ASP A 424 -6.21 7.79 41.45
N GLN A 425 -6.28 6.84 42.38
CA GLN A 425 -7.42 6.73 43.30
C GLN A 425 -7.36 7.61 44.57
N SER A 426 -6.36 8.48 44.76
CA SER A 426 -6.29 9.33 45.98
C SER A 426 -6.39 10.86 45.78
N ALA A 427 -6.71 11.35 44.58
CA ALA A 427 -6.69 12.79 44.30
C ALA A 427 -8.06 13.51 44.22
N TYR A 428 -9.17 12.86 44.60
CA TYR A 428 -10.49 13.52 44.65
C TYR A 428 -11.10 13.51 46.05
N SER A 429 -10.54 14.33 46.95
CA SER A 429 -11.24 14.87 48.12
C SER A 429 -10.46 16.05 48.70
N LYS A 430 -10.59 17.23 48.09
CA LYS A 430 -10.47 18.55 48.75
C LYS A 430 -10.92 19.62 47.75
N MET A 431 -12.06 20.25 48.03
CA MET A 431 -12.54 21.42 47.30
C MET A 431 -11.60 22.62 47.57
N PRO A 432 -11.31 23.48 46.57
CA PRO A 432 -10.51 24.68 46.81
C PRO A 432 -11.36 25.81 47.42
N ALA A 433 -10.79 26.51 48.39
CA ALA A 433 -11.31 27.78 48.90
C ALA A 433 -10.87 28.96 48.00
N THR A 434 -11.73 29.97 47.92
CA THR A 434 -11.63 31.17 47.08
C THR A 434 -10.41 32.07 47.40
N PRO A 435 -9.94 32.90 46.44
CA PRO A 435 -8.58 33.40 46.39
C PRO A 435 -8.37 34.66 47.25
N LYS A 436 -7.16 34.80 47.81
CA LYS A 436 -6.60 36.07 48.27
C LYS A 436 -5.18 36.26 47.74
N GLU A 437 -4.92 37.54 47.53
CA GLU A 437 -3.82 38.25 46.86
C GLU A 437 -2.37 38.04 47.37
N HIS A 438 -1.44 38.26 46.43
CA HIS A 438 -0.02 38.70 46.51
C HIS A 438 1.02 37.85 47.27
N GLU A 439 2.04 37.34 46.58
CA GLU A 439 3.41 37.90 46.54
C GLU A 439 4.38 37.05 45.67
N ASN A 440 5.38 37.73 45.10
CA ASN A 440 6.39 37.24 44.17
C ASN A 440 7.38 36.26 44.82
N ILE A 441 7.76 35.17 44.13
CA ILE A 441 9.15 34.65 44.13
C ILE A 441 9.47 34.07 42.74
N VAL A 442 10.56 34.57 42.17
CA VAL A 442 11.25 34.04 40.99
C VAL A 442 12.17 32.91 41.43
N GLU A 443 12.16 31.78 40.73
CA GLU A 443 13.35 30.93 40.64
C GLU A 443 13.39 30.18 39.30
N ILE A 444 14.58 30.23 38.71
CA ILE A 444 14.98 29.67 37.42
C ILE A 444 15.71 28.37 37.73
N ASP A 445 15.37 27.26 37.08
CA ASP A 445 16.40 26.46 36.39
C ASP A 445 15.83 25.41 35.44
N GLY A 446 16.50 25.29 34.30
CA GLY A 446 16.04 24.55 33.14
C GLY A 446 16.21 23.04 33.26
N ILE A 447 15.18 22.32 32.81
CA ILE A 447 15.30 20.99 32.21
C ILE A 447 14.39 21.00 30.99
N VAL A 448 14.97 20.74 29.83
CA VAL A 448 14.27 20.58 28.55
C VAL A 448 13.46 19.29 28.63
N THR A 449 12.17 19.40 28.97
CA THR A 449 11.19 18.32 28.78
C THR A 449 10.68 18.40 27.35
N THR A 450 11.00 17.35 26.60
CA THR A 450 10.46 17.08 25.27
C THR A 450 8.93 17.12 25.31
N ASN A 451 8.35 17.93 24.43
CA ASN A 451 6.92 18.13 24.25
C ASN A 451 6.16 16.80 24.30
N ALA A 452 5.32 16.67 25.34
CA ALA A 452 4.27 15.66 25.38
C ALA A 452 3.43 15.78 24.12
N PHE A 453 3.23 14.64 23.45
CA PHE A 453 2.27 14.49 22.37
C PHE A 453 0.93 15.04 22.84
N THR A 454 0.39 16.00 22.10
CA THR A 454 -1.00 16.45 22.24
C THR A 454 -1.90 15.22 22.14
N THR A 455 -2.42 14.77 23.28
CA THR A 455 -3.57 13.87 23.35
C THR A 455 -4.66 14.50 22.51
N SER A 456 -5.05 13.84 21.43
CA SER A 456 -6.22 14.27 20.66
C SER A 456 -7.39 14.37 21.64
N ASN A 457 -7.97 15.56 21.77
CA ASN A 457 -9.23 15.76 22.47
C ASN A 457 -10.32 14.98 21.71
N VAL A 458 -10.50 13.70 22.04
CA VAL A 458 -11.61 12.90 21.52
C VAL A 458 -12.87 13.48 22.15
N VAL A 459 -13.67 14.17 21.35
CA VAL A 459 -14.97 14.67 21.80
C VAL A 459 -15.83 13.44 22.10
N PRO A 460 -16.35 13.29 23.34
CA PRO A 460 -17.17 12.14 23.70
C PRO A 460 -18.47 12.14 22.87
N VAL A 461 -18.69 11.11 22.05
CA VAL A 461 -19.88 10.97 21.18
C VAL A 461 -20.82 9.90 21.73
N THR A 462 -22.07 10.28 22.00
CA THR A 462 -23.14 9.33 22.32
C THR A 462 -23.65 8.67 21.05
N LEU A 463 -23.64 7.33 21.04
CA LEU A 463 -24.26 6.55 19.98
C LEU A 463 -25.72 6.28 20.34
N ALA A 464 -26.66 6.62 19.46
CA ALA A 464 -28.08 6.31 19.64
C ALA A 464 -28.68 5.78 18.34
N PHE A 465 -29.55 4.79 18.45
CA PHE A 465 -30.28 4.20 17.33
C PHE A 465 -31.74 4.00 17.74
N HIS A 466 -32.64 4.25 16.81
CA HIS A 466 -34.07 4.17 17.02
C HIS A 466 -34.73 3.38 15.91
N ASP A 467 -35.65 2.50 16.29
CA ASP A 467 -36.49 1.69 15.40
C ASP A 467 -35.70 0.99 14.28
N LEU A 468 -34.67 0.23 14.67
CA LEU A 468 -33.77 -0.44 13.74
C LEU A 468 -34.33 -1.80 13.30
N TRP A 469 -34.56 -1.93 11.99
CA TRP A 469 -35.06 -3.13 11.32
C TRP A 469 -33.99 -3.70 10.39
N TYR A 470 -33.92 -5.02 10.28
CA TYR A 470 -33.01 -5.68 9.35
C TYR A 470 -33.56 -7.04 8.94
N SER A 471 -33.66 -7.27 7.63
CA SER A 471 -34.27 -8.45 7.05
C SER A 471 -33.34 -9.12 6.03
N VAL A 472 -33.39 -10.44 5.95
CA VAL A 472 -32.58 -11.23 5.00
C VAL A 472 -33.49 -12.14 4.15
N PRO A 473 -33.16 -12.37 2.87
CA PRO A 473 -33.90 -13.30 2.04
C PRO A 473 -33.74 -14.74 2.56
N LEU A 474 -34.85 -15.49 2.61
CA LEU A 474 -34.87 -16.89 3.05
C LEU A 474 -34.11 -17.79 2.04
N PRO A 475 -33.11 -18.56 2.49
CA PRO A 475 -32.44 -19.51 1.61
C PRO A 475 -33.39 -20.66 1.24
N GLY A 476 -33.92 -20.62 0.01
CA GLY A 476 -34.82 -21.64 -0.55
C GLY A 476 -36.31 -21.28 -0.61
N GLY A 477 -36.68 -20.05 -0.23
CA GLY A 477 -38.05 -19.52 -0.40
C GLY A 477 -38.34 -19.11 -1.86
N ALA A 478 -39.62 -19.13 -2.25
CA ALA A 478 -40.03 -18.50 -3.50
C ALA A 478 -39.71 -16.99 -3.46
N ASN A 479 -39.32 -16.40 -4.60
CA ASN A 479 -38.92 -14.99 -4.72
C ASN A 479 -39.87 -14.08 -3.92
N ASP A 480 -39.31 -13.36 -2.94
CA ASP A 480 -39.90 -12.36 -2.01
C ASP A 480 -40.16 -12.76 -0.54
N GLU A 481 -39.87 -13.99 -0.09
CA GLU A 481 -39.91 -14.27 1.36
C GLU A 481 -38.64 -13.74 2.09
N GLN A 482 -38.82 -12.71 2.92
CA GLN A 482 -37.78 -12.17 3.81
C GLN A 482 -38.04 -12.56 5.27
N ILE A 483 -36.96 -12.84 6.02
CA ILE A 483 -37.00 -12.99 7.48
C ILE A 483 -36.43 -11.74 8.12
N ASP A 484 -37.22 -11.12 9.00
CA ASP A 484 -36.79 -10.03 9.86
C ASP A 484 -35.95 -10.59 11.02
N LEU A 485 -34.66 -10.25 11.03
CA LEU A 485 -33.72 -10.59 12.09
C LEU A 485 -33.69 -9.55 13.22
N LEU A 486 -33.93 -8.28 12.90
CA LEU A 486 -34.08 -7.19 13.86
C LEU A 486 -35.44 -6.52 13.63
N LYS A 487 -36.20 -6.31 14.71
CA LYS A 487 -37.58 -5.79 14.67
C LYS A 487 -37.70 -4.58 15.59
N GLY A 488 -37.56 -3.38 15.05
CA GLY A 488 -37.76 -2.12 15.77
C GLY A 488 -36.87 -1.94 17.00
N VAL A 489 -35.60 -2.33 16.90
CA VAL A 489 -34.67 -2.29 18.04
C VAL A 489 -34.18 -0.85 18.26
N SER A 490 -34.33 -0.34 19.48
CA SER A 490 -33.85 1.01 19.87
C SER A 490 -32.90 0.92 21.05
N GLY A 491 -31.91 1.81 21.12
CA GLY A 491 -30.93 1.84 22.20
C GLY A 491 -29.93 2.99 22.07
N PHE A 492 -29.12 3.17 23.11
CA PHE A 492 -28.05 4.16 23.14
C PHE A 492 -26.86 3.66 23.96
N ALA A 493 -25.66 4.17 23.67
CA ALA A 493 -24.42 3.94 24.40
C ALA A 493 -23.75 5.28 24.70
N LEU A 494 -23.51 5.54 25.99
CA LEU A 494 -22.89 6.78 26.47
C LEU A 494 -21.36 6.66 26.50
N PRO A 495 -20.63 7.75 26.22
CA PRO A 495 -19.18 7.81 26.38
C PRO A 495 -18.75 7.43 27.80
N GLY A 496 -17.70 6.61 27.93
CA GLY A 496 -17.16 6.18 29.22
C GLY A 496 -18.00 5.11 29.96
N THR A 497 -19.02 4.54 29.32
CA THR A 497 -19.83 3.47 29.90
C THR A 497 -19.66 2.15 29.14
N MET A 498 -19.60 1.03 29.86
CA MET A 498 -19.63 -0.30 29.27
C MET A 498 -21.07 -0.77 29.14
N THR A 499 -21.55 -0.96 27.91
CA THR A 499 -22.89 -1.49 27.64
C THR A 499 -22.80 -2.95 27.21
N ALA A 500 -23.38 -3.87 27.98
CA ALA A 500 -23.38 -5.29 27.69
C ALA A 500 -24.64 -5.71 26.92
N LEU A 501 -24.46 -6.33 25.75
CA LEU A 501 -25.55 -6.91 24.94
C LEU A 501 -25.70 -8.41 25.23
N MET A 502 -26.77 -8.79 25.94
CA MET A 502 -27.02 -10.17 26.38
C MET A 502 -28.28 -10.77 25.75
N GLY A 503 -28.29 -12.09 25.56
CA GLY A 503 -29.42 -12.83 24.96
C GLY A 503 -29.01 -14.24 24.51
N SER A 504 -29.97 -15.12 24.28
CA SER A 504 -29.74 -16.51 23.83
C SER A 504 -29.02 -16.58 22.48
N SER A 505 -28.40 -17.72 22.17
CA SER A 505 -27.78 -17.96 20.86
C SER A 505 -28.85 -17.84 19.75
N GLY A 506 -28.56 -17.09 18.69
CA GLY A 506 -29.51 -16.80 17.61
C GLY A 506 -30.43 -15.58 17.83
N ALA A 507 -30.39 -14.90 18.98
CA ALA A 507 -31.24 -13.73 19.27
C ALA A 507 -30.89 -12.43 18.50
N GLY A 508 -30.03 -12.50 17.47
CA GLY A 508 -29.69 -11.33 16.64
C GLY A 508 -28.61 -10.38 17.20
N LYS A 509 -27.90 -10.74 18.28
CA LYS A 509 -26.87 -9.89 18.92
C LYS A 509 -25.77 -9.43 17.95
N THR A 510 -25.16 -10.38 17.24
CA THR A 510 -24.10 -10.09 16.25
C THR A 510 -24.66 -9.30 15.07
N THR A 511 -25.89 -9.59 14.64
CA THR A 511 -26.58 -8.86 13.57
C THR A 511 -26.78 -7.40 13.96
N LEU A 512 -27.22 -7.11 15.19
CA LEU A 512 -27.37 -5.75 15.69
C LEU A 512 -26.04 -4.98 15.69
N MET A 513 -24.95 -5.63 16.15
CA MET A 513 -23.61 -5.03 16.13
C MET A 513 -23.11 -4.74 14.71
N ASP A 514 -23.34 -5.66 13.76
CA ASP A 514 -22.94 -5.47 12.37
C ASP A 514 -23.69 -4.33 11.67
N VAL A 515 -24.99 -4.17 11.97
CA VAL A 515 -25.81 -3.08 11.39
C VAL A 515 -25.43 -1.73 11.99
N ILE A 516 -25.23 -1.65 13.32
CA ILE A 516 -24.80 -0.41 13.98
C ILE A 516 -23.38 0.01 13.53
N ALA A 517 -22.49 -0.96 13.28
CA ALA A 517 -21.14 -0.69 12.76
C ALA A 517 -21.09 -0.40 11.25
N GLY A 518 -22.23 -0.38 10.55
CA GLY A 518 -22.30 -0.14 9.11
C GLY A 518 -21.71 -1.25 8.24
N ARG A 519 -21.44 -2.44 8.80
CA ARG A 519 -20.88 -3.60 8.07
C ARG A 519 -21.94 -4.31 7.24
N LYS A 520 -23.19 -4.24 7.66
CA LYS A 520 -24.36 -4.74 6.93
C LYS A 520 -25.26 -3.57 6.61
N THR A 521 -25.22 -3.14 5.35
CA THR A 521 -26.19 -2.24 4.75
C THR A 521 -27.20 -3.11 4.02
N GLY A 522 -28.29 -3.48 4.69
CA GLY A 522 -29.41 -4.20 4.09
C GLY A 522 -30.64 -3.31 4.05
#